data_AF-A0A6B3GL51-F1
#
_entry.id   AF-A0A6B3GL51-F1
#
_cell.length_a   1.000
_cell.length_b   1.000
_cell.length_c   1.000
_cell.angle_alpha   90.00
_cell.angle_beta   90.00
_cell.angle_gamma   90.00
#
_symmetry.space_group_name_H-M   'P 1'
#
loop_
_entity.id
_entity.type
_entity.pdbx_description
1 polymer ?
#
loop_
_entity_poly.entity_id
_entity_poly.type
_entity_poly.pdbx_seq_one_letter_code
_entity_poly.pdbx_strand_id
1 'polypeptide(L)' 'RGYKTSDETLATAREFAESVGKTCIVVNRDVAGFVTTRLISALVVEAAKLYESGVATAEDIDIACKLGFGHAMG' A
#
# COMPACT_ATOMS: atom_id res chain seq x y z
N ARG A 1 -4.13 -0.63 -14.87
CA ARG A 1 -4.65 -1.26 -16.09
C ARG A 1 -3.47 -1.29 -17.03
N GLY A 2 -3.09 -2.49 -17.47
CA GLY A 2 -2.03 -2.65 -18.46
C GLY A 2 -2.46 -2.10 -19.80
N TYR A 3 -1.50 -1.78 -20.66
CA TYR A 3 -1.78 -1.21 -21.98
C TYR A 3 -2.65 -2.12 -22.87
N LYS A 4 -2.52 -3.44 -22.71
CA LYS A 4 -3.25 -4.46 -23.49
C LYS A 4 -4.50 -5.02 -22.79
N THR A 5 -4.84 -4.55 -21.59
CA THR A 5 -5.99 -5.07 -20.84
C THR A 5 -7.27 -4.43 -21.35
N SER A 6 -8.19 -5.22 -21.89
CA SER A 6 -9.50 -4.72 -22.33
C SER A 6 -10.37 -4.32 -21.14
N ASP A 7 -11.36 -3.46 -21.39
CA ASP A 7 -12.32 -3.07 -20.34
C ASP A 7 -13.18 -4.25 -19.88
N GLU A 8 -13.51 -5.19 -20.77
CA GLU A 8 -14.19 -6.44 -20.42
C GLU A 8 -13.35 -7.29 -19.45
N THR A 9 -12.05 -7.45 -19.72
CA THR A 9 -11.16 -8.21 -18.83
C THR A 9 -11.07 -7.55 -17.44
N LEU A 10 -11.01 -6.22 -17.42
CA LEU A 10 -11.01 -5.45 -16.17
C LEU A 10 -12.32 -5.62 -15.40
N ALA A 11 -13.46 -5.57 -16.10
CA ALA A 11 -14.78 -5.77 -15.49
C ALA A 11 -14.91 -7.17 -14.86
N THR A 12 -14.55 -8.23 -15.59
CA THR A 12 -14.57 -9.61 -15.09
C THR A 12 -13.69 -9.80 -13.85
N ALA A 13 -12.47 -9.25 -13.86
CA ALA A 13 -11.56 -9.33 -12.72
C ALA A 13 -12.09 -8.57 -11.49
N ARG A 14 -12.74 -7.42 -11.72
CA ARG A 14 -13.37 -6.63 -10.67
C ARG A 14 -14.56 -7.36 -10.05
N GLU A 15 -15.46 -7.87 -10.87
CA GLU A 15 -16.64 -8.64 -10.44
C GLU A 15 -16.22 -9.86 -9.61
N PHE A 16 -15.19 -10.58 -10.06
CA PHE A 16 -14.64 -11.69 -9.29
C PHE A 16 -14.16 -11.26 -7.90
N ALA A 17 -13.33 -10.21 -7.82
CA ALA A 17 -12.81 -9.72 -6.54
C ALA A 17 -13.93 -9.27 -5.58
N GLU A 18 -14.93 -8.56 -6.12
CA GLU A 18 -16.09 -8.10 -5.35
C GLU A 18 -16.97 -9.28 -4.89
N SER A 19 -17.13 -10.33 -5.73
CA SER A 19 -17.91 -11.53 -5.39
C SER A 19 -17.35 -12.30 -4.18
N VAL A 20 -16.04 -12.21 -3.93
CA VAL A 20 -15.38 -12.84 -2.77
C VAL A 20 -15.20 -11.87 -1.59
N GLY A 21 -15.97 -10.78 -1.57
CA GLY A 21 -16.03 -9.82 -0.48
C GLY A 21 -14.84 -8.88 -0.40
N LYS A 22 -14.09 -8.67 -1.49
CA LYS A 22 -13.00 -7.68 -1.54
C LYS A 22 -13.48 -6.37 -2.12
N THR A 23 -12.97 -5.27 -1.60
CA THR A 23 -13.13 -3.95 -2.22
C THR A 23 -12.08 -3.81 -3.33
N CYS A 24 -12.53 -3.70 -4.58
CA CYS A 24 -11.63 -3.59 -5.72
C CYS A 24 -11.20 -2.13 -5.93
N ILE A 25 -9.88 -1.90 -6.03
CA ILE A 25 -9.31 -0.61 -6.43
C ILE A 25 -8.67 -0.76 -7.80
N VAL A 26 -9.18 -0.03 -8.79
CA VAL A 26 -8.60 0.00 -10.13
C VAL A 26 -7.43 0.96 -10.17
N VAL A 27 -6.23 0.43 -10.37
CA VAL A 27 -5.06 1.24 -10.71
C VAL A 27 -5.20 1.69 -12.16
N ASN A 28 -5.33 2.99 -12.45
CA ASN A 28 -5.63 3.45 -13.82
C ASN A 28 -4.48 3.24 -14.81
N ARG A 29 -3.23 3.31 -14.34
CA ARG A 29 -2.02 3.06 -15.14
C ARG A 29 -1.19 1.98 -14.49
N ASP A 30 -0.79 0.98 -15.26
CA ASP A 30 0.14 -0.04 -14.77
C ASP A 30 1.51 0.57 -14.47
N VAL A 31 1.99 0.36 -13.24
CA VAL A 31 3.21 0.91 -12.68
C VAL A 31 3.78 -0.04 -11.64
N ALA A 32 5.10 -0.07 -11.49
CA ALA A 32 5.75 -0.85 -10.45
C ALA A 32 5.24 -0.44 -9.05
N GLY A 33 4.84 -1.44 -8.25
CA GLY A 33 4.35 -1.24 -6.88
C GLY A 33 2.92 -0.70 -6.75
N PHE A 34 2.16 -0.59 -7.85
CA PHE A 34 0.75 -0.18 -7.82
C PHE A 34 0.51 1.08 -6.95
N VAL A 35 -0.50 1.04 -6.07
CA VAL A 35 -0.81 2.13 -5.13
C VAL A 35 -0.27 1.81 -3.75
N THR A 36 -0.73 0.72 -3.13
CA THR A 36 -0.45 0.40 -1.72
C THR A 36 1.02 0.08 -1.46
N THR A 37 1.67 -0.72 -2.32
CA THR A 37 3.10 -1.05 -2.15
C THR A 37 3.97 0.20 -2.21
N ARG A 38 3.68 1.15 -3.12
CA ARG A 38 4.43 2.41 -3.17
C ARG A 38 4.26 3.25 -1.91
N LEU A 39 3.04 3.34 -1.38
CA LEU A 39 2.77 4.09 -0.14
C LEU A 39 3.49 3.49 1.05
N ILE A 40 3.36 2.17 1.27
CA ILE A 40 4.00 1.51 2.41
C ILE A 40 5.53 1.49 2.29
N SER A 41 6.08 1.29 1.09
CA SER A 41 7.53 1.36 0.89
C SER A 41 8.10 2.74 1.20
N ALA A 42 7.41 3.82 0.84
CA ALA A 42 7.85 5.18 1.19
C ALA A 42 7.89 5.38 2.71
N LEU A 43 6.87 4.90 3.42
CA LEU A 43 6.83 4.97 4.89
C LEU A 43 7.97 4.17 5.53
N VAL A 44 8.16 2.91 5.10
CA VAL A 44 9.20 2.02 5.64
C VAL A 44 10.60 2.57 5.40
N VAL A 45 10.85 3.14 4.21
CA VAL A 45 12.14 3.79 3.90
C VAL A 45 12.39 4.98 4.81
N GLU A 46 11.37 5.77 5.12
CA GLU A 46 11.53 6.91 6.04
C GLU A 46 11.72 6.46 7.49
N ALA A 47 10.96 5.47 7.94
CA ALA A 47 11.14 4.85 9.25
C ALA A 47 12.57 4.33 9.44
N ALA A 48 13.12 3.64 8.44
CA ALA A 48 14.49 3.14 8.47
C ALA A 48 15.52 4.27 8.60
N LYS A 49 15.33 5.40 7.89
CA LYS A 49 16.21 6.57 7.99
C LYS A 49 16.14 7.24 9.36
N LEU A 50 14.96 7.36 9.95
CA LEU A 50 14.79 7.92 11.30
C LEU A 50 15.51 7.09 12.34
N TYR A 51 15.42 5.77 12.23
CA TYR A 51 16.15 4.85 13.10
C TYR A 51 17.67 4.94 12.89
N GLU A 52 18.13 4.88 11.63
CA GLU A 52 19.56 4.94 11.29
C GLU A 52 20.22 6.25 11.72
N SER A 53 19.51 7.37 11.63
CA SER A 53 19.98 8.69 12.08
C SER A 53 19.86 8.91 13.59
N GLY A 54 19.34 7.95 14.33
CA GLY A 54 19.20 8.01 15.79
C GLY A 54 18.13 9.00 16.27
N VAL A 55 17.17 9.38 15.42
CA VAL A 55 16.09 10.32 15.77
C VAL A 55 15.12 9.69 16.77
N ALA A 56 14.84 8.39 16.63
CA ALA A 56 13.99 7.61 17.52
C ALA A 56 14.38 6.13 17.50
N THR A 57 14.01 5.38 18.53
CA THR A 57 14.16 3.91 18.51
C THR A 57 13.13 3.29 17.58
N ALA A 58 13.37 2.05 17.15
CA ALA A 58 12.41 1.32 16.32
C ALA A 58 11.05 1.17 17.02
N GLU A 59 11.06 0.92 18.33
CA GLU A 59 9.84 0.77 19.13
C GLU A 59 9.00 2.06 19.18
N ASP A 60 9.65 3.22 19.34
CA ASP A 60 8.96 4.51 19.36
C ASP A 60 8.40 4.86 17.97
N ILE A 61 9.12 4.52 16.90
CA ILE A 61 8.62 4.67 15.52
C ILE A 61 7.38 3.80 15.29
N ASP A 62 7.39 2.54 15.73
CA ASP A 62 6.25 1.65 15.62
C ASP A 62 5.04 2.17 16.42
N ILE A 63 5.27 2.69 17.63
CA ILE A 63 4.22 3.31 18.45
C ILE A 63 3.64 4.53 17.73
N ALA A 64 4.48 5.37 17.13
CA ALA A 64 4.04 6.52 16.35
C ALA A 64 3.19 6.09 15.13
N CYS A 65 3.57 5.04 14.42
CA CYS A 65 2.79 4.49 13.32
C CYS A 65 1.41 3.98 13.77
N LYS A 66 1.36 3.26 14.91
CA LYS A 66 0.09 2.73 15.45
C LYS A 66 -0.83 3.83 15.96
N LEU A 67 -0.32 4.76 16.78
CA LEU A 67 -1.14 5.78 17.43
C LEU A 67 -1.42 6.98 16.54
N GLY A 68 -0.43 7.40 15.74
CA GLY A 68 -0.52 8.58 14.88
C GLY A 68 -1.27 8.34 13.58
N PHE A 69 -1.05 7.18 12.94
CA PHE A 69 -1.69 6.84 11.66
C PHE A 69 -2.79 5.78 11.78
N GLY A 70 -3.01 5.22 12.97
CA GLY A 70 -4.01 4.19 13.19
C GLY A 70 -3.66 2.86 12.52
N HIS A 71 -2.39 2.59 12.23
CA HIS A 71 -1.99 1.32 11.66
C HIS A 71 -2.19 0.19 12.69
N ALA A 72 -2.72 -0.94 12.24
CA ALA A 72 -2.86 -2.12 13.08
C ALA A 72 -1.50 -2.67 13.56
N MET A 73 -0.44 -2.41 12.79
CA MET A 73 0.93 -2.80 13.07
C MET A 73 1.87 -1.65 12.69
N GLY A 74 2.92 -1.48 13.50
CA GLY A 74 4.02 -0.54 13.27
C GLY A 74 5.04 -1.19 12.37
#